data_AF-A0AB74UVS5-F1
#
_entry.id   AF-A0AB74UVS5-F1
#
_cell.length_a   1.000
_cell.length_b   1.000
_cell.length_c   1.000
_cell.angle_alpha   90.00
_cell.angle_beta   90.00
_cell.angle_gamma   90.00
#
_symmetry.space_group_name_H-M   'P 1'
#
loop_
_entity.id
_entity.type
_entity.pdbx_description
1 polymer ?
#
loop_
_entity_poly.entity_id
_entity_poly.type
_entity_poly.pdbx_seq_one_letter_code
_entity_poly.pdbx_strand_id
1 'polypeptide(L)'
;MTKTIDPAKLKAAAEHLERVLERYPDSTEVRGLLRALSPLIEQAKAGMVRVPFEEALIPCGRSFAEGMYTQYGSPSVDDAYYAFAAELRGGRSPEEEQLIADTQAIIDARNAHE
;
A
#
# COMPACT_ATOMS: atom_id res chain seq x y z
N MET A 1 -6.91 -21.03 -5.14
CA MET A 1 -7.66 -20.54 -3.95
C MET A 1 -8.28 -19.21 -4.33
N THR A 2 -9.60 -19.04 -4.22
CA THR A 2 -10.28 -17.77 -4.48
C THR A 2 -9.98 -16.81 -3.32
N LYS A 3 -9.01 -15.90 -3.51
CA LYS A 3 -8.75 -14.81 -2.57
C LYS A 3 -10.02 -13.98 -2.44
N THR A 4 -10.37 -13.60 -1.21
CA THR A 4 -11.58 -12.83 -0.90
C THR A 4 -11.15 -11.51 -0.28
N ILE A 5 -11.70 -10.39 -0.75
CA ILE A 5 -11.42 -9.07 -0.16
C ILE A 5 -11.95 -9.03 1.27
N ASP A 6 -11.12 -8.57 2.21
CA ASP A 6 -11.57 -8.11 3.52
C ASP A 6 -11.81 -6.59 3.44
N PRO A 7 -13.08 -6.13 3.41
CA PRO A 7 -13.38 -4.71 3.22
C PRO A 7 -12.93 -3.84 4.41
N ALA A 8 -12.79 -4.40 5.61
CA ALA A 8 -12.32 -3.64 6.77
C ALA A 8 -10.81 -3.39 6.68
N LYS A 9 -10.03 -4.42 6.32
CA LYS A 9 -8.59 -4.29 6.08
C LYS A 9 -8.31 -3.38 4.90
N LEU A 10 -9.03 -3.55 3.79
CA LEU A 10 -8.89 -2.72 2.61
C LEU A 10 -9.18 -1.24 2.91
N LYS A 11 -10.24 -0.95 3.68
CA LYS A 11 -10.55 0.41 4.12
C LYS A 11 -9.42 0.98 4.98
N ALA A 12 -8.93 0.25 5.97
CA ALA A 12 -7.85 0.71 6.84
C ALA A 12 -6.57 1.01 6.04
N ALA A 13 -6.22 0.15 5.08
CA ALA A 13 -5.09 0.35 4.18
C ALA A 13 -5.28 1.57 3.25
N ALA A 14 -6.48 1.77 2.72
CA ALA A 14 -6.82 2.94 1.88
C ALA A 14 -6.66 4.25 2.66
N GLU A 15 -7.21 4.31 3.89
CA GLU A 15 -7.08 5.48 4.75
C GLU A 15 -5.63 5.72 5.19
N HIS A 16 -4.86 4.66 5.42
CA HIS A 16 -3.44 4.78 5.74
C HIS A 16 -2.67 5.36 4.55
N LEU A 17 -2.88 4.83 3.33
CA LEU A 17 -2.25 5.34 2.12
C LEU A 17 -2.61 6.81 1.87
N GLU A 18 -3.89 7.17 1.96
CA GLU A 18 -4.34 8.56 1.84
C GLU A 18 -3.57 9.49 2.81
N ARG A 19 -3.53 9.14 4.10
CA ARG A 19 -2.79 9.91 5.11
C ARG A 19 -1.30 10.01 4.80
N VAL A 20 -0.66 8.95 4.32
CA VAL A 20 0.76 8.97 3.96
C VAL A 20 1.02 9.91 2.78
N LEU A 21 0.19 9.87 1.75
CA LEU A 21 0.32 10.75 0.59
C LEU A 21 0.07 12.23 0.97
N GLU A 22 -0.87 12.51 1.88
CA GLU A 22 -1.13 13.85 2.41
C GLU A 22 0.06 14.46 3.17
N ARG A 23 1.02 13.65 3.64
CA ARG A 23 2.23 14.13 4.32
C ARG A 23 3.25 14.78 3.38
N TYR A 24 3.11 14.61 2.07
CA TYR A 24 4.02 15.19 1.07
C TYR A 24 3.28 16.14 0.11
N PRO A 25 2.66 17.22 0.62
CA PRO A 25 1.85 18.13 -0.20
C PRO A 25 2.70 18.88 -1.25
N ASP A 26 3.97 19.13 -0.96
CA ASP A 26 4.89 19.87 -1.83
C ASP A 26 5.38 19.05 -3.03
N SER A 27 5.34 17.72 -2.94
CA SER A 27 5.73 16.83 -4.05
C SER A 27 4.65 16.79 -5.11
N THR A 28 5.02 17.10 -6.36
CA THR A 28 4.07 17.06 -7.49
C THR A 28 3.75 15.61 -7.86
N GLU A 29 4.73 14.73 -7.74
CA GLU A 29 4.67 13.31 -8.00
C GLU A 29 3.72 12.61 -7.03
N VAL A 30 3.87 12.85 -5.72
CA VAL A 30 2.96 12.30 -4.71
C VAL A 30 1.55 12.88 -4.88
N ARG A 31 1.41 14.17 -5.21
CA ARG A 31 0.08 14.76 -5.49
C ARG A 31 -0.58 14.12 -6.72
N GLY A 32 0.20 13.85 -7.76
CA GLY A 32 -0.25 13.16 -8.96
C GLY A 32 -0.70 11.74 -8.64
N LEU A 33 0.07 11.03 -7.82
CA LEU A 33 -0.27 9.71 -7.32
C LEU A 33 -1.58 9.72 -6.51
N LEU A 34 -1.72 10.64 -5.54
CA LEU A 34 -2.94 10.77 -4.75
C LEU A 34 -4.17 11.02 -5.63
N ARG A 35 -4.05 11.90 -6.64
CA ARG A 35 -5.15 12.15 -7.60
C ARG A 35 -5.48 10.91 -8.42
N ALA A 36 -4.47 10.15 -8.86
CA ALA A 36 -4.67 8.93 -9.63
C ALA A 36 -5.33 7.81 -8.79
N LEU A 37 -4.98 7.70 -7.51
CA LEU A 37 -5.49 6.68 -6.60
C LEU A 37 -6.79 7.08 -5.89
N SER A 38 -7.12 8.37 -5.82
CA SER A 38 -8.32 8.89 -5.12
C SER A 38 -9.61 8.12 -5.47
N PRO A 39 -9.95 7.85 -6.75
CA PRO A 39 -11.18 7.10 -7.06
C PRO A 39 -11.21 5.71 -6.42
N LEU A 40 -10.06 5.03 -6.39
CA LEU A 40 -9.95 3.68 -5.86
C LEU A 40 -9.90 3.67 -4.32
N ILE A 41 -9.23 4.65 -3.71
CA ILE A 41 -9.21 4.89 -2.27
C ILE A 41 -10.64 5.14 -1.76
N GLU A 42 -11.42 5.99 -2.43
CA GLU A 42 -12.79 6.28 -2.05
C GLU A 42 -13.70 5.05 -2.21
N GLN A 43 -13.55 4.27 -3.29
CA GLN A 43 -14.28 3.00 -3.47
C GLN A 43 -13.94 1.97 -2.38
N ALA A 44 -12.66 1.88 -1.99
CA ALA A 44 -12.21 1.03 -0.90
C ALA A 44 -12.81 1.47 0.44
N LYS A 45 -12.76 2.78 0.76
CA LYS A 45 -13.34 3.36 1.97
C LYS A 45 -14.85 3.18 2.05
N ALA A 46 -15.54 3.22 0.90
CA ALA A 46 -16.98 2.98 0.79
C ALA A 46 -17.38 1.49 0.77
N GLY A 47 -16.42 0.55 0.81
CA GLY A 47 -16.71 -0.89 0.74
C GLY A 47 -17.30 -1.34 -0.61
N MET A 48 -17.02 -0.59 -1.68
CA MET A 48 -17.52 -0.90 -3.03
C MET A 48 -16.65 -1.95 -3.74
N VAL A 49 -15.39 -2.10 -3.32
CA VAL A 49 -14.49 -3.13 -3.85
C VAL A 49 -14.84 -4.48 -3.23
N ARG A 50 -15.39 -5.38 -4.04
CA ARG A 50 -15.85 -6.72 -3.60
C ARG A 50 -15.10 -7.88 -4.24
N VAL A 51 -14.37 -7.61 -5.32
CA VAL A 51 -13.64 -8.61 -6.09
C VAL A 51 -12.16 -8.22 -6.05
N PRO A 52 -11.25 -9.19 -5.82
CA PRO A 52 -9.83 -8.92 -5.87
C PRO A 52 -9.40 -8.44 -7.26
N PHE A 53 -8.51 -7.46 -7.27
CA PHE A 53 -7.87 -6.97 -8.47
C PHE A 53 -6.72 -7.90 -8.85
N GLU A 54 -6.50 -8.05 -10.16
CA GLU A 54 -5.23 -8.57 -10.65
C GLU A 54 -4.15 -7.49 -10.47
N GLU A 55 -2.91 -7.90 -10.18
CA GLU A 55 -1.79 -6.97 -9.97
C GLU A 55 -1.60 -6.01 -11.15
N ALA A 56 -1.78 -6.50 -12.38
CA ALA A 56 -1.69 -5.70 -13.60
C ALA A 56 -2.76 -4.60 -13.71
N LEU A 57 -3.86 -4.72 -12.96
CA LEU A 57 -4.95 -3.73 -12.94
C LEU A 57 -4.79 -2.70 -11.82
N ILE A 58 -3.81 -2.87 -10.93
CA ILE A 58 -3.56 -1.92 -9.86
C ILE A 58 -2.77 -0.73 -10.45
N PRO A 59 -3.35 0.49 -10.41
CA PRO A 59 -2.73 1.67 -11.00
C PRO A 59 -1.38 1.99 -10.35
N CYS A 60 -0.46 2.54 -11.15
CA CYS A 60 0.86 2.99 -10.73
C CYS A 60 1.86 1.91 -10.30
N GLY A 61 1.53 0.61 -10.38
CA GLY A 61 2.44 -0.47 -9.96
C GLY A 61 3.83 -0.45 -10.61
N ARG A 62 3.93 -0.04 -11.89
CA ARG A 62 5.23 0.13 -12.57
C ARG A 62 6.10 1.21 -11.93
N SER A 63 5.52 2.35 -11.56
CA SER A 63 6.27 3.46 -10.95
C SER A 63 6.90 3.08 -9.61
N PHE A 64 6.23 2.22 -8.84
CA PHE A 64 6.77 1.66 -7.60
C PHE A 64 7.88 0.63 -7.88
N ALA A 65 7.68 -0.26 -8.86
CA ALA A 65 8.71 -1.21 -9.27
C ALA A 65 10.01 -0.52 -9.78
N GLU A 66 9.89 0.69 -10.34
CA GLU A 66 11.01 1.53 -10.78
C GLU A 66 11.63 2.37 -9.64
N GLY A 67 11.10 2.28 -8.41
CA GLY A 67 11.65 2.98 -7.24
C GLY A 67 11.40 4.49 -7.23
N MET A 68 10.39 4.97 -7.96
CA MET A 68 10.09 6.41 -8.10
C MET A 68 9.77 7.08 -6.74
N TYR A 69 9.24 6.30 -5.79
CA TYR A 69 8.79 6.79 -4.49
C TYR A 69 9.71 6.42 -3.31
N THR A 70 10.83 5.72 -3.55
CA THR A 70 11.78 5.27 -2.53
C THR A 70 12.32 6.42 -1.65
N GLN A 71 12.39 7.64 -2.21
CA GLN A 71 12.81 8.84 -1.49
C GLN A 71 11.83 9.30 -0.40
N TYR A 72 10.56 8.88 -0.46
CA TYR A 72 9.51 9.25 0.48
C TYR A 72 9.37 8.18 1.57
N GLY A 73 10.40 8.00 2.39
CA GLY A 73 10.52 6.90 3.37
C GLY A 73 9.97 7.18 4.77
N SER A 74 9.48 8.39 5.09
CA SER A 74 9.07 8.75 6.46
C SER A 74 7.90 9.75 6.49
N PRO A 75 6.64 9.27 6.44
CA PRO A 75 6.23 7.86 6.32
C PRO A 75 6.43 7.28 4.91
N SER A 76 6.67 5.97 4.81
CA SER A 76 6.99 5.28 3.55
C SER A 76 5.79 5.22 2.60
N VAL A 77 5.91 5.88 1.44
CA VAL A 77 4.89 5.85 0.37
C VAL A 77 4.83 4.47 -0.28
N ASP A 78 5.98 3.83 -0.52
CA ASP A 78 6.06 2.47 -1.04
C ASP A 78 5.33 1.47 -0.15
N ASP A 79 5.64 1.44 1.15
CA ASP A 79 5.05 0.48 2.08
C ASP A 79 3.52 0.64 2.16
N ALA A 80 3.04 1.88 2.27
CA ALA A 80 1.61 2.16 2.31
C ALA A 80 0.89 1.73 1.02
N TYR A 81 1.53 1.94 -0.14
CA TYR A 81 0.99 1.49 -1.42
C TYR A 81 0.98 -0.05 -1.52
N TYR A 82 2.06 -0.73 -1.14
CA TYR A 82 2.14 -2.19 -1.18
C TYR A 82 1.14 -2.85 -0.20
N ALA A 83 0.91 -2.26 0.96
CA ALA A 83 -0.14 -2.70 1.88
C ALA A 83 -1.53 -2.59 1.24
N PHE A 84 -1.85 -1.43 0.66
CA PHE A 84 -3.12 -1.23 -0.04
C PHE A 84 -3.30 -2.16 -1.25
N ALA A 85 -2.26 -2.32 -2.07
CA ALA A 85 -2.27 -3.22 -3.22
C ALA A 85 -2.42 -4.70 -2.82
N ALA A 86 -1.88 -5.11 -1.68
CA ALA A 86 -2.09 -6.46 -1.17
C ALA A 86 -3.55 -6.70 -0.76
N GLU A 87 -4.16 -5.76 -0.04
CA GLU A 87 -5.58 -5.86 0.32
C GLU A 87 -6.49 -5.85 -0.92
N LEU A 88 -6.17 -5.03 -1.94
CA LEU A 88 -6.87 -5.03 -3.23
C LEU A 88 -6.78 -6.38 -3.95
N ARG A 89 -5.72 -7.16 -3.75
CA ARG A 89 -5.56 -8.52 -4.32
C ARG A 89 -6.28 -9.60 -3.50
N GLY A 90 -7.03 -9.21 -2.47
CA GLY A 90 -7.71 -10.12 -1.55
C GLY A 90 -6.83 -10.59 -0.40
N GLY A 91 -5.95 -9.70 0.07
CA GLY A 91 -5.07 -9.92 1.20
C GLY A 91 -3.72 -10.53 0.83
N ARG A 92 -2.77 -10.35 1.76
CA ARG A 92 -1.47 -11.02 1.73
C ARG A 92 -1.65 -12.52 1.95
N SER A 93 -0.90 -13.32 1.21
CA SER A 93 -0.75 -14.73 1.53
C SER A 93 -0.01 -14.87 2.88
N PRO A 94 -0.23 -15.94 3.66
CA PRO A 94 0.48 -16.15 4.92
C PRO A 94 2.02 -16.15 4.75
N GLU A 95 2.51 -16.58 3.59
CA GLU A 95 3.94 -16.51 3.22
C GLU A 95 4.44 -15.06 3.10
N GLU A 96 3.62 -14.15 2.53
CA GLU A 96 3.94 -12.73 2.43
C GLU A 96 3.91 -12.05 3.81
N GLU A 97 2.95 -12.40 4.66
CA GLU A 97 2.91 -11.90 6.04
C GLU A 97 4.14 -12.33 6.84
N GLN A 98 4.56 -13.60 6.70
CA GLN A 98 5.76 -14.10 7.37
C GLN A 98 7.02 -13.38 6.88
N LEU A 99 7.16 -13.18 5.57
CA LEU A 99 8.35 -12.53 5.00
C LEU A 99 8.50 -11.08 5.46
N ILE A 100 7.37 -10.37 5.60
CA ILE A 100 7.35 -9.00 6.13
C ILE A 100 7.66 -8.99 7.63
N ALA A 101 7.11 -9.92 8.40
CA ALA A 101 7.41 -10.04 9.83
C ALA A 101 8.91 -10.33 10.09
N ASP A 102 9.51 -11.23 9.32
CA ASP A 102 10.95 -11.52 9.37
C ASP A 102 11.79 -10.29 9.01
N THR A 103 11.43 -9.58 7.94
CA THR A 103 12.15 -8.38 7.50
C THR A 103 12.07 -7.27 8.55
N GLN A 104 10.88 -7.06 9.14
CA GLN A 104 10.69 -6.07 10.19
C GLN A 104 11.48 -6.44 11.46
N ALA A 105 11.49 -7.72 11.85
CA ALA A 105 12.30 -8.18 12.99
C ALA A 105 13.80 -7.93 12.79
N ILE A 106 14.31 -8.07 11.57
CA ILE A 106 15.71 -7.76 11.23
C ILE A 106 15.98 -6.24 11.34
N ILE A 107 15.06 -5.40 10.85
CA ILE A 107 15.18 -3.94 10.93
C ILE A 107 15.15 -3.48 12.40
N ASP A 108 14.21 -3.99 13.20
CA ASP A 108 14.12 -3.67 14.62
C ASP A 108 15.36 -4.15 15.40
N ALA A 109 15.86 -5.35 15.11
CA ALA A 109 17.09 -5.86 15.73
C ALA A 109 18.32 -5.00 15.38
N ARG A 110 18.39 -4.48 14.14
CA ARG A 110 19.45 -3.57 13.71
C ARG A 110 19.35 -2.21 14.43
N ASN A 111 18.15 -1.64 14.50
CA ASN A 111 17.93 -0.34 15.14
C ASN A 111 18.09 -0.40 16.67
N ALA A 112 17.88 -1.56 17.31
CA ALA A 112 18.09 -1.75 18.75
C ALA A 112 19.58 -1.83 19.16
N HIS A 113 20.48 -1.94 18.19
CA HIS A 113 21.93 -2.02 18.39
C HIS A 113 22.68 -0.71 18.03
N GLU A 114 21.96 0.36 17.66
CA GLU A 114 22.48 1.73 17.48
C GLU A 114 22.13 2.61 18.70
#